data_AF-A0A0E3BUI3-F1
#
_entry.id   AF-A0A0E3BUI3-F1
#
_cell.length_a   1.000
_cell.length_b   1.000
_cell.length_c   1.000
_cell.angle_alpha   90.00
_cell.angle_beta   90.00
_cell.angle_gamma   90.00
#
_symmetry.space_group_name_H-M   'P 1'
#
loop_
_entity.id
_entity.type
_entity.pdbx_description
1 polymer ?
#
loop_
_entity_poly.entity_id
_entity_poly.type
_entity_poly.pdbx_seq_one_letter_code
_entity_poly.pdbx_strand_id
1 'polypeptide(L)'
;MLEIGGKRDARMRAAARGRDVAEAELDAAKANLVADVRLAFFGLLAAQQREVLAGQTLDIARSAREAASKRVAAGKAAPLEANRASVAESSAELEQAQAQAAKRVARQQLQALIGEGGPVFGDAQGKLDALPTVPEIGVLQSRLEQSPSIQQARFTVEQSRATADLERAKRIPDPTVSLGMKRAQETGNQLVVGVSIPLPVLDTNRGNQLQALRLADQAEERLLATRLELQSQLYAARETLEASRKQAIQLSERVLPTAQVAYEAASKGFALGKFGYLDVLDAQRSLFDVRSQYLDQLMATHRASADIERLLGTTDE
;
A
#
# COMPACT_ATOMS: atom_id res chain seq x y z
N MET A 1 41.94 -0.83 -29.30
CA MET A 1 41.14 0.40 -29.37
C MET A 1 41.50 1.25 -28.17
N LEU A 2 41.81 2.52 -28.38
CA LEU A 2 42.07 3.47 -27.30
C LEU A 2 40.86 4.37 -27.18
N GLU A 3 40.13 4.32 -26.06
CA GLU A 3 39.00 5.23 -25.84
C GLU A 3 39.53 6.63 -25.53
N ILE A 4 39.30 7.59 -26.43
CA ILE A 4 39.71 8.99 -26.26
C ILE A 4 38.45 9.85 -26.05
N GLY A 5 38.58 10.97 -25.32
CA GLY A 5 37.47 11.91 -25.13
C GLY A 5 36.56 11.60 -23.94
N GLY A 6 37.05 10.87 -22.94
CA GLY A 6 36.35 10.66 -21.66
C GLY A 6 35.14 9.71 -21.73
N LYS A 7 35.01 8.91 -22.79
CA LYS A 7 33.89 7.96 -22.98
C LYS A 7 33.79 6.93 -21.87
N ARG A 8 34.92 6.38 -21.43
CA ARG A 8 34.97 5.45 -20.30
C ARG A 8 34.37 6.08 -19.05
N ASP A 9 34.82 7.28 -18.70
CA ASP A 9 34.36 7.99 -17.51
C ASP A 9 32.88 8.38 -17.61
N ALA A 10 32.43 8.84 -18.78
CA ALA A 10 31.02 9.13 -19.02
C ALA A 10 30.15 7.87 -18.90
N ARG A 11 30.61 6.73 -19.42
CA ARG A 11 29.95 5.42 -19.30
C ARG A 11 29.90 4.96 -17.85
N MET A 12 31.01 5.09 -17.11
CA MET A 12 31.04 4.77 -15.68
C MET A 12 30.10 5.66 -14.87
N ARG A 13 30.03 6.97 -15.16
CA ARG A 13 29.08 7.89 -14.51
C ARG A 13 27.63 7.51 -14.80
N ALA A 14 27.28 7.24 -16.07
CA ALA A 14 25.92 6.83 -16.43
C ALA A 14 25.53 5.51 -15.75
N ALA A 15 26.45 4.53 -15.69
CA ALA A 15 26.24 3.28 -14.99
C ALA A 15 26.09 3.47 -13.46
N ALA A 16 26.91 4.34 -12.85
CA ALA A 16 26.79 4.67 -11.43
C ALA A 16 25.43 5.30 -11.10
N ARG A 17 24.94 6.24 -11.91
CA ARG A 17 23.59 6.80 -11.73
C ARG A 17 22.48 5.79 -11.97
N GLY A 18 22.68 4.83 -12.87
CA GLY A 18 21.76 3.70 -13.03
C GLY A 18 21.68 2.82 -11.79
N ARG A 19 22.80 2.64 -11.07
CA ARG A 19 22.79 1.97 -9.77
C ARG A 19 22.02 2.79 -8.73
N ASP A 20 22.24 4.11 -8.66
CA ASP A 20 21.51 4.99 -7.71
C ASP A 20 19.98 4.91 -7.94
N VAL A 21 19.52 4.86 -9.20
CA VAL A 21 18.11 4.64 -9.54
C VAL A 21 17.61 3.30 -9.01
N ALA A 22 18.36 2.22 -9.23
CA ALA A 22 17.97 0.88 -8.78
C ALA A 22 17.94 0.76 -7.24
N GLU A 23 18.83 1.46 -6.53
CA GLU A 23 18.82 1.53 -5.07
C GLU A 23 17.56 2.25 -4.56
N ALA A 24 17.19 3.39 -5.16
CA ALA A 24 15.97 4.09 -4.81
C ALA A 24 14.69 3.29 -5.15
N GLU A 25 14.69 2.53 -6.24
CA GLU A 25 13.61 1.59 -6.60
C GLU A 25 13.45 0.48 -5.54
N LEU A 26 14.57 -0.07 -5.05
CA LEU A 26 14.56 -1.05 -3.99
C LEU A 26 13.97 -0.47 -2.70
N ASP A 27 14.34 0.76 -2.34
CA ASP A 27 13.82 1.41 -1.13
C ASP A 27 12.32 1.74 -1.24
N ALA A 28 11.86 2.15 -2.43
CA ALA A 28 10.43 2.29 -2.70
C ALA A 28 9.69 0.95 -2.59
N ALA A 29 10.27 -0.13 -3.13
CA ALA A 29 9.70 -1.47 -3.03
C ALA A 29 9.63 -1.97 -1.58
N LYS A 30 10.65 -1.71 -0.76
CA LYS A 30 10.63 -2.02 0.69
C LYS A 30 9.53 -1.24 1.41
N ALA A 31 9.41 0.05 1.16
CA ALA A 31 8.37 0.89 1.76
C ALA A 31 6.96 0.42 1.39
N ASN A 32 6.75 0.05 0.13
CA ASN A 32 5.50 -0.55 -0.33
C ASN A 32 5.21 -1.87 0.41
N LEU A 33 6.19 -2.76 0.51
CA LEU A 33 6.03 -4.04 1.19
C LEU A 33 5.71 -3.86 2.69
N VAL A 34 6.39 -2.95 3.38
CA VAL A 34 6.11 -2.66 4.80
C VAL A 34 4.68 -2.14 4.98
N ALA A 35 4.25 -1.21 4.14
CA ALA A 35 2.88 -0.69 4.18
C ALA A 35 1.85 -1.79 3.88
N ASP A 36 2.09 -2.65 2.89
CA ASP A 36 1.19 -3.74 2.52
C ASP A 36 1.08 -4.79 3.64
N VAL A 37 2.20 -5.15 4.28
CA VAL A 37 2.21 -6.06 5.43
C VAL A 37 1.43 -5.45 6.60
N ARG A 38 1.63 -4.15 6.88
CA ARG A 38 0.90 -3.43 7.93
C ARG A 38 -0.60 -3.42 7.66
N LEU A 39 -1.00 -3.12 6.43
CA LEU A 39 -2.40 -3.12 6.00
C LEU A 39 -3.03 -4.50 6.12
N ALA A 40 -2.33 -5.55 5.69
CA ALA A 40 -2.80 -6.93 5.78
C ALA A 40 -2.93 -7.39 7.25
N PHE A 41 -1.99 -7.00 8.11
CA PHE A 41 -2.04 -7.27 9.54
C PHE A 41 -3.27 -6.65 10.22
N PHE A 42 -3.49 -5.35 10.03
CA PHE A 42 -4.69 -4.71 10.57
C PHE A 42 -5.97 -5.20 9.90
N GLY A 43 -5.92 -5.56 8.61
CA GLY A 43 -7.02 -6.21 7.90
C GLY A 43 -7.43 -7.54 8.54
N LEU A 44 -6.45 -8.37 8.94
CA LEU A 44 -6.70 -9.61 9.68
C LEU A 44 -7.28 -9.34 11.07
N LEU A 45 -6.73 -8.38 11.83
CA LEU A 45 -7.28 -7.99 13.13
C LEU A 45 -8.74 -7.53 13.02
N ALA A 46 -9.07 -6.70 12.03
CA ALA A 46 -10.44 -6.25 11.81
C ALA A 46 -11.36 -7.40 11.37
N ALA A 47 -10.88 -8.33 10.55
CA ALA A 47 -11.66 -9.52 10.17
C ALA A 47 -11.95 -10.43 11.38
N GLN A 48 -10.99 -10.58 12.31
CA GLN A 48 -11.20 -11.29 13.57
C GLN A 48 -12.25 -10.59 14.44
N GLN A 49 -12.20 -9.26 14.57
CA GLN A 49 -13.20 -8.52 15.34
C GLN A 49 -14.60 -8.61 14.71
N ARG A 50 -14.71 -8.60 13.37
CA ARG A 50 -15.98 -8.82 12.67
C ARG A 50 -16.53 -10.23 12.88
N GLU A 51 -15.67 -11.26 12.90
CA GLU A 51 -16.08 -12.63 13.24
C GLU A 51 -16.66 -12.72 14.66
N VAL A 52 -16.00 -12.09 15.63
CA VAL A 52 -16.51 -12.03 17.01
C VAL A 52 -17.86 -11.32 17.07
N LEU A 53 -17.98 -10.17 16.40
CA LEU A 53 -19.23 -9.40 16.36
C LEU A 53 -20.37 -10.21 15.72
N ALA A 54 -20.13 -10.85 14.58
CA ALA A 54 -21.13 -11.67 13.90
C ALA A 54 -21.56 -12.87 14.76
N GLY A 55 -20.63 -13.48 15.51
CA GLY A 55 -20.94 -14.52 16.49
C GLY A 55 -21.86 -14.03 17.60
N GLN A 56 -21.57 -12.86 18.18
CA GLN A 56 -22.44 -12.25 19.20
C GLN A 56 -23.84 -11.95 18.65
N THR A 57 -23.94 -11.44 17.42
CA THR A 57 -25.22 -11.18 16.74
C THR A 57 -26.03 -12.47 16.58
N LEU A 58 -25.40 -13.57 16.18
CA LEU A 58 -26.04 -14.86 16.04
C LEU A 58 -26.55 -15.41 17.39
N ASP A 59 -25.75 -15.33 18.46
CA ASP A 59 -26.16 -15.81 19.78
C ASP A 59 -27.41 -15.06 20.30
N ILE A 60 -27.48 -13.75 20.04
CA ILE A 60 -28.65 -12.93 20.36
C ILE A 60 -29.85 -13.36 19.50
N ALA A 61 -29.67 -13.53 18.20
CA ALA A 61 -30.74 -13.92 17.29
C ALA A 61 -31.34 -15.31 17.63
N ARG A 62 -30.49 -16.26 18.03
CA ARG A 62 -30.89 -17.58 18.56
C ARG A 62 -31.74 -17.45 19.82
N SER A 63 -31.25 -16.70 20.79
CA SER A 63 -31.96 -16.46 22.07
C SER A 63 -33.33 -15.82 21.84
N ALA A 64 -33.40 -14.87 20.92
CA ALA A 64 -34.63 -14.21 20.50
C ALA A 64 -35.62 -15.17 19.82
N ARG A 65 -35.15 -15.98 18.86
CA ARG A 65 -35.97 -17.00 18.19
C ARG A 65 -36.55 -18.01 19.16
N GLU A 66 -35.78 -18.43 20.16
CA GLU A 66 -36.28 -19.32 21.21
C GLU A 66 -37.35 -18.67 22.07
N ALA A 67 -37.15 -17.42 22.50
CA ALA A 67 -38.11 -16.67 23.28
C ALA A 67 -39.44 -16.45 22.53
N ALA A 68 -39.36 -16.04 21.25
CA ALA A 68 -40.52 -15.87 20.39
C ALA A 68 -41.28 -17.20 20.22
N SER A 69 -40.56 -18.29 19.95
CA SER A 69 -41.14 -19.63 19.79
C SER A 69 -41.88 -20.11 21.04
N LYS A 70 -41.33 -19.89 22.25
CA LYS A 70 -41.97 -20.20 23.54
C LYS A 70 -43.25 -19.38 23.75
N ARG A 71 -43.26 -18.10 23.37
CA ARG A 71 -44.44 -17.23 23.49
C ARG A 71 -45.55 -17.64 22.54
N VAL A 72 -45.22 -18.00 21.29
CA VAL A 72 -46.19 -18.52 20.31
C VAL A 72 -46.79 -19.83 20.80
N ALA A 73 -45.97 -20.76 21.31
CA ALA A 73 -46.45 -22.02 21.88
C ALA A 73 -47.38 -21.82 23.10
N ALA A 74 -47.14 -20.76 23.88
CA ALA A 74 -48.00 -20.37 25.00
C ALA A 74 -49.25 -19.55 24.59
N GLY A 75 -49.46 -19.31 23.29
CA GLY A 75 -50.56 -18.47 22.78
C GLY A 75 -50.44 -16.98 23.10
N LYS A 76 -49.26 -16.52 23.53
CA LYS A 76 -48.99 -15.13 23.97
C LYS A 76 -48.36 -14.26 22.88
N ALA A 77 -48.22 -14.78 21.66
CA ALA A 77 -47.64 -14.11 20.51
C ALA A 77 -48.18 -14.72 19.20
N ALA A 78 -48.18 -13.94 18.13
CA ALA A 78 -48.59 -14.41 16.81
C ALA A 78 -47.49 -15.26 16.14
N PRO A 79 -47.82 -16.29 15.32
CA PRO A 79 -46.83 -17.08 14.58
C PRO A 79 -45.87 -16.24 13.72
N LEU A 80 -46.33 -15.07 13.25
CA LEU A 80 -45.50 -14.10 12.53
C LEU A 80 -44.25 -13.67 13.32
N GLU A 81 -44.33 -13.56 14.64
CA GLU A 81 -43.21 -13.15 15.50
C GLU A 81 -42.09 -14.21 15.50
N ALA A 82 -42.46 -15.49 15.61
CA ALA A 82 -41.51 -16.60 15.53
C ALA A 82 -40.88 -16.72 14.12
N ASN A 83 -41.68 -16.53 13.06
CA ASN A 83 -41.15 -16.55 11.69
C ASN A 83 -40.14 -15.41 11.45
N ARG A 84 -40.42 -14.20 11.94
CA ARG A 84 -39.49 -13.06 11.85
C ARG A 84 -38.19 -13.32 12.61
N ALA A 85 -38.29 -13.87 13.82
CA ALA A 85 -37.11 -14.22 14.59
C ALA A 85 -36.26 -15.32 13.91
N SER A 86 -36.91 -16.30 13.26
CA SER A 86 -36.21 -17.32 12.46
C SER A 86 -35.47 -16.72 11.26
N VAL A 87 -36.06 -15.74 10.54
CA VAL A 87 -35.38 -15.05 9.43
C VAL A 87 -34.17 -14.26 9.93
N ALA A 88 -34.28 -13.60 11.10
CA ALA A 88 -33.17 -12.88 11.71
C ALA A 88 -32.03 -13.82 12.11
N GLU A 89 -32.34 -14.98 12.70
CA GLU A 89 -31.36 -16.03 13.01
C GLU A 89 -30.64 -16.51 11.74
N SER A 90 -31.38 -16.90 10.69
CA SER A 90 -30.76 -17.35 9.44
C SER A 90 -29.89 -16.27 8.78
N SER A 91 -30.29 -14.99 8.89
CA SER A 91 -29.48 -13.87 8.38
C SER A 91 -28.17 -13.73 9.15
N ALA A 92 -28.21 -13.85 10.48
CA ALA A 92 -27.01 -13.81 11.33
C ALA A 92 -26.09 -15.02 11.10
N GLU A 93 -26.63 -16.20 10.79
CA GLU A 93 -25.82 -17.38 10.42
C GLU A 93 -25.04 -17.15 9.12
N LEU A 94 -25.69 -16.56 8.12
CA LEU A 94 -25.03 -16.20 6.86
C LEU A 94 -23.93 -15.16 7.10
N GLU A 95 -24.19 -14.16 7.92
CA GLU A 95 -23.21 -13.12 8.27
C GLU A 95 -22.00 -13.69 9.02
N GLN A 96 -22.22 -14.60 9.98
CA GLN A 96 -21.13 -15.28 10.68
C GLN A 96 -20.28 -16.10 9.71
N ALA A 97 -20.91 -16.86 8.80
CA ALA A 97 -20.19 -17.65 7.80
C ALA A 97 -19.36 -16.75 6.86
N GLN A 98 -19.90 -15.59 6.46
CA GLN A 98 -19.18 -14.59 5.67
C GLN A 98 -17.99 -14.00 6.43
N ALA A 99 -18.16 -13.64 7.70
CA ALA A 99 -17.08 -13.10 8.52
C ALA A 99 -15.93 -14.10 8.73
N GLN A 100 -16.27 -15.39 8.95
CA GLN A 100 -15.28 -16.48 9.02
C GLN A 100 -14.51 -16.65 7.70
N ALA A 101 -15.20 -16.57 6.55
CA ALA A 101 -14.56 -16.64 5.25
C ALA A 101 -13.63 -15.42 5.03
N ALA A 102 -14.07 -14.21 5.38
CA ALA A 102 -13.27 -12.99 5.29
C ALA A 102 -12.00 -13.07 6.16
N LYS A 103 -12.08 -13.61 7.38
CA LYS A 103 -10.90 -13.88 8.22
C LYS A 103 -9.91 -14.82 7.55
N ARG A 104 -10.38 -15.93 6.96
CA ARG A 104 -9.52 -16.87 6.23
C ARG A 104 -8.82 -16.19 5.05
N VAL A 105 -9.52 -15.36 4.29
CA VAL A 105 -8.95 -14.58 3.18
C VAL A 105 -7.91 -13.58 3.67
N ALA A 106 -8.21 -12.79 4.70
CA ALA A 106 -7.28 -11.81 5.26
C ALA A 106 -6.00 -12.48 5.79
N ARG A 107 -6.13 -13.66 6.41
CA ARG A 107 -4.98 -14.46 6.85
C ARG A 107 -4.12 -14.89 5.67
N GLN A 108 -4.74 -15.40 4.60
CA GLN A 108 -4.01 -15.83 3.41
C GLN A 108 -3.29 -14.67 2.71
N GLN A 109 -3.90 -13.48 2.68
CA GLN A 109 -3.29 -12.28 2.13
C GLN A 109 -2.04 -11.88 2.93
N LEU A 110 -2.10 -11.90 4.26
CA LEU A 110 -0.94 -11.64 5.10
C LEU A 110 0.16 -12.70 4.90
N GLN A 111 -0.21 -13.98 4.80
CA GLN A 111 0.74 -15.07 4.58
C GLN A 111 1.49 -14.90 3.25
N ALA A 112 0.78 -14.47 2.18
CA ALA A 112 1.37 -14.25 0.87
C ALA A 112 2.44 -13.14 0.88
N LEU A 113 2.25 -12.10 1.70
CA LEU A 113 3.21 -11.00 1.83
C LEU A 113 4.45 -11.39 2.65
N ILE A 114 4.33 -12.32 3.60
CA ILE A 114 5.46 -12.83 4.39
C ILE A 114 6.35 -13.76 3.55
N GLY A 115 5.77 -14.45 2.55
CA GLY A 115 6.49 -15.28 1.60
C GLY A 115 6.70 -16.74 2.03
N GLU A 116 7.31 -17.51 1.14
CA GLU A 116 7.63 -18.93 1.37
C GLU A 116 8.64 -19.10 2.53
N GLY A 117 8.35 -20.05 3.43
CA GLY A 117 9.18 -20.30 4.62
C GLY A 117 8.86 -19.41 5.83
N GLY A 118 7.90 -18.48 5.70
CA GLY A 118 7.35 -17.72 6.82
C GLY A 118 6.62 -18.61 7.83
N PRO A 119 6.50 -18.20 9.10
CA PRO A 119 5.74 -18.96 10.09
C PRO A 119 4.29 -19.11 9.65
N VAL A 120 3.69 -20.28 9.87
CA VAL A 120 2.23 -20.43 9.80
C VAL A 120 1.68 -19.87 11.09
N PHE A 121 1.02 -18.71 11.02
CA PHE A 121 0.41 -18.06 12.18
C PHE A 121 -1.11 -18.27 12.18
N GLY A 122 -1.66 -18.37 13.39
CA GLY A 122 -3.10 -18.49 13.60
C GLY A 122 -3.77 -17.12 13.54
N ASP A 123 -3.90 -16.51 14.71
CA ASP A 123 -4.66 -15.29 14.93
C ASP A 123 -3.71 -14.11 15.20
N ALA A 124 -3.99 -12.94 14.60
CA ALA A 124 -3.21 -11.75 14.89
C ALA A 124 -3.52 -11.24 16.30
N GLN A 125 -2.50 -10.72 16.98
CA GLN A 125 -2.60 -10.13 18.31
C GLN A 125 -2.20 -8.67 18.23
N GLY A 126 -3.10 -7.77 18.60
CA GLY A 126 -2.86 -6.33 18.53
C GLY A 126 -4.09 -5.53 18.92
N LYS A 127 -3.88 -4.23 19.13
CA LYS A 127 -4.94 -3.28 19.49
C LYS A 127 -5.33 -2.46 18.26
N LEU A 128 -6.49 -2.77 17.70
CA LEU A 128 -7.01 -2.04 16.53
C LEU A 128 -7.44 -0.60 16.91
N ASP A 129 -7.85 -0.42 18.16
CA ASP A 129 -8.21 0.84 18.81
C ASP A 129 -7.02 1.72 19.20
N ALA A 130 -5.78 1.21 19.08
CA ALA A 130 -4.58 2.02 19.22
C ALA A 130 -4.39 2.91 17.99
N LEU A 131 -5.05 4.07 18.00
CA LEU A 131 -5.08 4.99 16.86
C LEU A 131 -3.70 5.64 16.62
N PRO A 132 -3.18 5.59 15.38
CA PRO A 132 -2.02 6.37 14.96
C PRO A 132 -2.17 7.86 15.28
N THR A 133 -1.06 8.52 15.59
CA THR A 133 -1.02 9.97 15.75
C THR A 133 -1.05 10.66 14.39
N VAL A 134 -1.60 11.87 14.34
CA VAL A 134 -1.56 12.71 13.12
C VAL A 134 -0.32 13.60 13.24
N PRO A 135 0.72 13.41 12.42
CA PRO A 135 1.91 14.26 12.48
C PRO A 135 1.58 15.69 12.05
N GLU A 136 2.49 16.66 12.20
CA GLU A 136 2.31 18.01 11.64
C GLU A 136 2.63 18.02 10.14
N ILE A 137 1.92 18.85 9.35
CA ILE A 137 2.09 18.85 7.88
C ILE A 137 3.51 19.29 7.48
N GLY A 138 4.12 20.22 8.20
CA GLY A 138 5.50 20.67 7.93
C GLY A 138 6.53 19.55 8.07
N VAL A 139 6.34 18.65 9.06
CA VAL A 139 7.19 17.47 9.26
C VAL A 139 7.00 16.45 8.14
N LEU A 140 5.76 16.26 7.67
CA LEU A 140 5.50 15.34 6.55
C LEU A 140 6.08 15.87 5.24
N GLN A 141 5.97 17.17 4.97
CA GLN A 141 6.51 17.80 3.75
C GLN A 141 8.03 17.74 3.69
N SER A 142 8.73 17.96 4.82
CA SER A 142 10.19 17.87 4.86
C SER A 142 10.68 16.44 4.61
N ARG A 143 10.00 15.44 5.16
CA ARG A 143 10.26 14.02 4.90
C ARG A 143 9.96 13.63 3.45
N LEU A 144 8.92 14.20 2.84
CA LEU A 144 8.52 13.86 1.48
C LEU A 144 9.65 14.11 0.47
N GLU A 145 10.43 15.18 0.62
CA GLU A 145 11.57 15.46 -0.27
C GLU A 145 12.68 14.39 -0.20
N GLN A 146 12.71 13.60 0.88
CA GLN A 146 13.60 12.46 1.06
C GLN A 146 12.94 11.12 0.68
N SER A 147 11.69 11.13 0.23
CA SER A 147 10.97 9.90 -0.14
C SER A 147 11.68 9.12 -1.26
N PRO A 148 11.66 7.78 -1.22
CA PRO A 148 12.28 6.95 -2.24
C PRO A 148 11.84 7.28 -3.68
N SER A 149 10.56 7.58 -3.88
CA SER A 149 10.01 7.93 -5.20
C SER A 149 10.57 9.26 -5.74
N ILE A 150 10.76 10.28 -4.88
CA ILE A 150 11.41 11.53 -5.29
C ILE A 150 12.90 11.31 -5.55
N GLN A 151 13.58 10.50 -4.74
CA GLN A 151 14.99 10.16 -4.97
C GLN A 151 15.18 9.39 -6.29
N GLN A 152 14.33 8.42 -6.60
CA GLN A 152 14.33 7.70 -7.86
C GLN A 152 14.18 8.66 -9.05
N ALA A 153 13.21 9.58 -9.00
CA ALA A 153 13.01 10.56 -10.05
C ALA A 153 14.22 11.51 -10.21
N ARG A 154 14.85 11.93 -9.09
CA ARG A 154 16.08 12.74 -9.12
C ARG A 154 17.24 11.98 -9.75
N PHE A 155 17.50 10.74 -9.35
CA PHE A 155 18.57 9.93 -9.92
C PHE A 155 18.32 9.60 -11.41
N THR A 156 17.06 9.47 -11.83
CA THR A 156 16.70 9.30 -13.24
C THR A 156 17.07 10.53 -14.08
N VAL A 157 16.90 11.74 -13.54
CA VAL A 157 17.39 12.98 -14.17
C VAL A 157 18.91 12.95 -14.30
N GLU A 158 19.61 12.60 -13.22
CA GLU A 158 21.08 12.54 -13.21
C GLU A 158 21.62 11.48 -14.19
N GLN A 159 20.98 10.32 -14.28
CA GLN A 159 21.31 9.27 -15.23
C GLN A 159 21.08 9.73 -16.68
N SER A 160 19.97 10.42 -16.94
CA SER A 160 19.64 10.94 -18.27
C SER A 160 20.66 11.99 -18.72
N ARG A 161 21.06 12.89 -17.82
CA ARG A 161 22.13 13.88 -18.07
C ARG A 161 23.48 13.20 -18.32
N ALA A 162 23.85 12.21 -17.51
CA ALA A 162 25.08 11.43 -17.70
C ALA A 162 25.08 10.66 -19.04
N THR A 163 23.92 10.18 -19.49
CA THR A 163 23.76 9.54 -20.80
C THR A 163 23.93 10.55 -21.93
N ALA A 164 23.39 11.76 -21.79
CA ALA A 164 23.62 12.84 -22.76
C ALA A 164 25.11 13.23 -22.86
N ASP A 165 25.83 13.22 -21.74
CA ASP A 165 27.28 13.43 -21.71
C ASP A 165 28.06 12.30 -22.40
N LEU A 166 27.61 11.05 -22.24
CA LEU A 166 28.17 9.91 -22.97
C LEU A 166 27.94 10.05 -24.48
N GLU A 167 26.75 10.44 -24.91
CA GLU A 167 26.47 10.71 -26.34
C GLU A 167 27.28 11.90 -26.87
N ARG A 168 27.57 12.89 -26.03
CA ARG A 168 28.52 13.96 -26.37
C ARG A 168 29.94 13.43 -26.55
N ALA A 169 30.42 12.57 -25.65
CA ALA A 169 31.75 11.96 -25.73
C ALA A 169 31.92 11.06 -26.96
N LYS A 170 30.87 10.35 -27.38
CA LYS A 170 30.82 9.54 -28.61
C LYS A 170 31.04 10.35 -29.90
N ARG A 171 30.93 11.68 -29.85
CA ARG A 171 31.24 12.56 -30.99
C ARG A 171 32.73 12.62 -31.34
N ILE A 172 33.60 12.30 -30.38
CA ILE A 172 35.05 12.21 -30.61
C ILE A 172 35.33 10.78 -31.09
N PRO A 173 35.97 10.55 -32.24
CA PRO A 173 36.27 9.20 -32.72
C PRO A 173 37.36 8.51 -31.90
N ASP A 174 37.32 7.17 -31.83
CA ASP A 174 38.35 6.37 -31.13
C ASP A 174 39.43 5.87 -32.12
N PRO A 175 40.72 6.17 -31.88
CA PRO A 175 41.79 5.52 -32.61
C PRO A 175 41.85 4.02 -32.29
N THR A 176 42.04 3.23 -33.33
CA THR A 176 42.31 1.81 -33.24
C THR A 176 43.76 1.55 -33.61
N VAL A 177 44.55 1.08 -32.64
CA VAL A 177 45.88 0.53 -32.87
C VAL A 177 45.74 -0.95 -33.20
N SER A 178 46.30 -1.40 -34.31
CA SER A 178 46.35 -2.79 -34.74
C SER A 178 47.81 -3.28 -34.78
N LEU A 179 48.02 -4.51 -34.34
CA LEU A 179 49.29 -5.21 -34.42
C LEU A 179 49.06 -6.48 -35.24
N GLY A 180 49.82 -6.66 -36.31
CA GLY A 180 49.70 -7.81 -37.19
C GLY A 180 51.06 -8.30 -37.67
N MET A 181 51.11 -9.54 -38.17
CA MET A 181 52.29 -10.09 -38.82
C MET A 181 51.97 -10.30 -40.30
N LYS A 182 52.80 -9.75 -41.17
CA LYS A 182 52.70 -9.93 -42.62
C LYS A 182 53.89 -10.77 -43.08
N ARG A 183 53.64 -11.90 -43.74
CA ARG A 183 54.71 -12.70 -44.36
C ARG A 183 54.93 -12.26 -45.80
N ALA A 184 56.10 -11.70 -46.09
CA ALA A 184 56.51 -11.34 -47.44
C ALA A 184 57.41 -12.44 -48.01
N GLN A 185 57.16 -12.84 -49.26
CA GLN A 185 57.84 -13.98 -49.91
C GLN A 185 59.35 -13.75 -50.09
N GLU A 186 59.78 -12.48 -50.13
CA GLU A 186 61.19 -12.09 -50.30
C GLU A 186 61.92 -11.71 -49.01
N THR A 187 61.19 -11.37 -47.93
CA THR A 187 61.78 -10.76 -46.71
C THR A 187 61.41 -11.47 -45.40
N GLY A 188 60.58 -12.51 -45.45
CA GLY A 188 60.16 -13.26 -44.26
C GLY A 188 59.00 -12.62 -43.48
N ASN A 189 58.88 -12.94 -42.18
CA ASN A 189 57.82 -12.42 -41.32
C ASN A 189 58.14 -10.98 -40.89
N GLN A 190 57.27 -10.04 -41.23
CA GLN A 190 57.34 -8.64 -40.84
C GLN A 190 56.27 -8.32 -39.80
N LEU A 191 56.64 -7.58 -38.75
CA LEU A 191 55.69 -7.03 -37.79
C LEU A 191 55.14 -5.71 -38.36
N VAL A 192 53.82 -5.58 -38.38
CA VAL A 192 53.10 -4.39 -38.85
C VAL A 192 52.32 -3.79 -37.69
N VAL A 193 52.57 -2.51 -37.42
CA VAL A 193 51.78 -1.70 -36.48
C VAL A 193 50.98 -0.70 -37.31
N GLY A 194 49.66 -0.66 -37.13
CA GLY A 194 48.78 0.29 -37.79
C GLY A 194 48.02 1.14 -36.75
N VAL A 195 47.74 2.40 -37.10
CA VAL A 195 46.81 3.25 -36.34
C VAL A 195 45.72 3.72 -37.31
N SER A 196 44.46 3.49 -36.96
CA SER A 196 43.29 3.89 -37.73
C SER A 196 42.42 4.83 -36.91
N ILE A 197 42.11 6.02 -37.45
CA ILE A 197 41.20 6.98 -36.82
C ILE A 197 40.00 7.15 -37.76
N PRO A 198 38.79 6.70 -37.38
CA PRO A 198 37.60 6.95 -38.19
C PRO A 198 37.22 8.44 -38.10
N LEU A 199 37.08 9.13 -39.24
CA LEU A 199 36.63 10.52 -39.27
C LEU A 199 35.15 10.59 -39.67
N PRO A 200 34.22 10.81 -38.72
CA PRO A 200 32.81 10.90 -39.03
C PRO A 200 32.49 12.22 -39.76
N VAL A 201 32.23 12.14 -41.07
CA VAL A 201 31.85 13.30 -41.90
C VAL A 201 30.32 13.49 -42.00
N LEU A 202 29.55 12.40 -41.99
CA LEU A 202 28.09 12.44 -42.11
C LEU A 202 27.39 12.14 -40.77
N ASP A 203 27.80 11.07 -40.09
CA ASP A 203 27.23 10.69 -38.80
C ASP A 203 28.11 11.16 -37.64
N THR A 204 27.83 12.38 -37.17
CA THR A 204 28.56 13.01 -36.05
C THR A 204 27.91 12.77 -34.68
N ASN A 205 26.97 11.81 -34.58
CA ASN A 205 26.21 11.49 -33.36
C ASN A 205 25.35 12.65 -32.80
N ARG A 206 25.11 13.72 -33.57
CA ARG A 206 24.33 14.89 -33.13
C ARG A 206 22.88 14.56 -32.82
N GLY A 207 22.27 13.65 -33.60
CA GLY A 207 20.90 13.20 -33.40
C GLY A 207 20.72 12.48 -32.06
N ASN A 208 21.59 11.51 -31.76
CA ASN A 208 21.56 10.78 -30.50
C ASN A 208 21.85 11.68 -29.30
N GLN A 209 22.78 12.64 -29.44
CA GLN A 209 22.99 13.65 -28.40
C GLN A 209 21.75 14.50 -28.15
N LEU A 210 21.10 14.99 -29.20
CA LEU A 210 19.88 15.79 -29.08
C LEU A 210 18.75 14.98 -28.43
N GLN A 211 18.57 13.73 -28.85
CA GLN A 211 17.60 12.82 -28.25
C GLN A 211 17.86 12.63 -26.75
N ALA A 212 19.11 12.35 -26.36
CA ALA A 212 19.48 12.16 -24.97
C ALA A 212 19.25 13.43 -24.12
N LEU A 213 19.48 14.62 -24.68
CA LEU A 213 19.14 15.89 -24.03
C LEU A 213 17.63 16.03 -23.83
N ARG A 214 16.81 15.69 -24.84
CA ARG A 214 15.35 15.72 -24.70
C ARG A 214 14.81 14.71 -23.69
N LEU A 215 15.47 13.56 -23.55
CA LEU A 215 15.14 12.60 -22.50
C LEU A 215 15.49 13.15 -21.10
N ALA A 216 16.57 13.92 -20.97
CA ALA A 216 16.89 14.62 -19.72
C ALA A 216 15.87 15.72 -19.40
N ASP A 217 15.49 16.55 -20.37
CA ASP A 217 14.41 17.55 -20.21
C ASP A 217 13.11 16.86 -19.75
N GLN A 218 12.76 15.74 -20.37
CA GLN A 218 11.57 14.96 -20.00
C GLN A 218 11.66 14.38 -18.59
N ALA A 219 12.84 13.92 -18.15
CA ALA A 219 13.05 13.42 -16.80
C ALA A 219 12.87 14.52 -15.75
N GLU A 220 13.27 15.77 -16.06
CA GLU A 220 13.10 16.92 -15.18
C GLU A 220 11.62 17.26 -14.99
N GLU A 221 10.85 17.28 -16.08
CA GLU A 221 9.39 17.48 -16.01
C GLU A 221 8.70 16.35 -15.24
N ARG A 222 9.14 15.10 -15.43
CA ARG A 222 8.62 13.96 -14.64
C ARG A 222 8.91 14.13 -13.15
N LEU A 223 10.11 14.58 -12.76
CA LEU A 223 10.42 14.86 -11.36
C LEU A 223 9.48 15.91 -10.75
N LEU A 224 9.18 16.99 -11.49
CA LEU A 224 8.23 18.01 -11.05
C LEU A 224 6.81 17.43 -10.90
N ALA A 225 6.36 16.65 -11.88
CA ALA A 225 5.06 15.98 -11.83
C ALA A 225 4.95 15.01 -10.63
N THR A 226 5.96 14.16 -10.43
CA THR A 226 6.03 13.22 -9.30
C THR A 226 5.99 13.96 -7.96
N ARG A 227 6.70 15.09 -7.82
CA ARG A 227 6.65 15.91 -6.60
C ARG A 227 5.23 16.42 -6.32
N LEU A 228 4.57 16.99 -7.32
CA LEU A 228 3.20 17.53 -7.17
C LEU A 228 2.19 16.43 -6.85
N GLU A 229 2.30 15.29 -7.52
CA GLU A 229 1.47 14.13 -7.28
C GLU A 229 1.62 13.62 -5.83
N LEU A 230 2.85 13.41 -5.37
CA LEU A 230 3.11 12.93 -4.02
C LEU A 230 2.71 13.93 -2.94
N GLN A 231 2.84 15.24 -3.19
CA GLN A 231 2.33 16.27 -2.30
C GLN A 231 0.80 16.20 -2.17
N SER A 232 0.09 16.00 -3.28
CA SER A 232 -1.36 15.85 -3.29
C SER A 232 -1.81 14.57 -2.56
N GLN A 233 -1.13 13.44 -2.84
CA GLN A 233 -1.40 12.17 -2.17
C GLN A 233 -1.15 12.25 -0.66
N LEU A 234 -0.05 12.88 -0.24
CA LEU A 234 0.28 13.08 1.16
C LEU A 234 -0.77 13.93 1.89
N TYR A 235 -1.22 15.01 1.25
CA TYR A 235 -2.29 15.86 1.80
C TYR A 235 -3.59 15.05 1.97
N ALA A 236 -4.01 14.33 0.93
CA ALA A 236 -5.22 13.51 0.97
C ALA A 236 -5.15 12.40 2.03
N ALA A 237 -4.01 11.71 2.15
CA ALA A 237 -3.79 10.66 3.14
C ALA A 237 -3.84 11.23 4.57
N ARG A 238 -3.22 12.38 4.80
CA ARG A 238 -3.27 13.08 6.09
C ARG A 238 -4.69 13.49 6.47
N GLU A 239 -5.44 14.11 5.56
CA GLU A 239 -6.83 14.50 5.83
C GLU A 239 -7.71 13.28 6.13
N THR A 240 -7.51 12.19 5.40
CA THR A 240 -8.20 10.92 5.65
C THR A 240 -7.83 10.35 7.03
N LEU A 241 -6.56 10.41 7.42
CA LEU A 241 -6.10 9.99 8.74
C LEU A 241 -6.77 10.82 9.84
N GLU A 242 -6.77 12.14 9.71
CA GLU A 242 -7.37 13.04 10.70
C GLU A 242 -8.89 12.85 10.82
N ALA A 243 -9.59 12.76 9.69
CA ALA A 243 -11.04 12.57 9.65
C ALA A 243 -11.45 11.21 10.24
N SER A 244 -10.85 10.11 9.77
CA SER A 244 -11.17 8.77 10.27
C SER A 244 -10.84 8.62 11.75
N ARG A 245 -9.73 9.21 12.22
CA ARG A 245 -9.35 9.20 13.64
C ARG A 245 -10.38 9.94 14.50
N LYS A 246 -10.82 11.14 14.08
CA LYS A 246 -11.86 11.91 14.80
C LYS A 246 -13.18 11.14 14.84
N GLN A 247 -13.57 10.51 13.72
CA GLN A 247 -14.78 9.69 13.64
C GLN A 247 -14.71 8.46 14.54
N ALA A 248 -13.57 7.75 14.56
CA ALA A 248 -13.35 6.62 15.44
C ALA A 248 -13.50 7.01 16.92
N ILE A 249 -12.90 8.13 17.33
CA ILE A 249 -13.01 8.66 18.71
C ILE A 249 -14.48 9.01 19.04
N GLN A 250 -15.17 9.71 18.14
CA GLN A 250 -16.58 10.09 18.36
C GLN A 250 -17.49 8.86 18.47
N LEU A 251 -17.26 7.84 17.63
CA LEU A 251 -17.98 6.57 17.69
C LEU A 251 -17.72 5.85 19.02
N SER A 252 -16.46 5.71 19.43
CA SER A 252 -16.11 5.00 20.67
C SER A 252 -16.57 5.72 21.94
N GLU A 253 -16.49 7.04 22.00
CA GLU A 253 -16.77 7.81 23.23
C GLU A 253 -18.25 8.15 23.42
N ARG A 254 -19.01 8.30 22.33
CA ARG A 254 -20.40 8.81 22.41
C ARG A 254 -21.41 7.83 21.83
N VAL A 255 -21.23 7.43 20.58
CA VAL A 255 -22.27 6.72 19.82
C VAL A 255 -22.40 5.27 20.30
N LEU A 256 -21.28 4.56 20.44
CA LEU A 256 -21.24 3.14 20.78
C LEU A 256 -21.74 2.86 22.21
N PRO A 257 -21.37 3.66 23.24
CA PRO A 257 -21.96 3.52 24.57
C PRO A 257 -23.47 3.81 24.58
N THR A 258 -23.92 4.82 23.83
CA THR A 258 -25.36 5.16 23.75
C THR A 258 -26.17 4.05 23.08
N ALA A 259 -25.66 3.50 21.97
CA ALA A 259 -26.29 2.37 21.29
C ALA A 259 -26.33 1.11 22.16
N GLN A 260 -25.27 0.87 22.94
CA GLN A 260 -25.20 -0.24 23.90
C GLN A 260 -26.27 -0.11 24.99
N VAL A 261 -26.40 1.08 25.60
CA VAL A 261 -27.44 1.37 26.61
C VAL A 261 -28.84 1.21 26.02
N ALA A 262 -29.08 1.70 24.80
CA ALA A 262 -30.37 1.57 24.13
C ALA A 262 -30.75 0.10 23.89
N TYR A 263 -29.81 -0.72 23.41
CA TYR A 263 -30.00 -2.16 23.24
C TYR A 263 -30.29 -2.87 24.58
N GLU A 264 -29.54 -2.57 25.63
CA GLU A 264 -29.77 -3.16 26.96
C GLU A 264 -31.13 -2.77 27.54
N ALA A 265 -31.55 -1.51 27.37
CA ALA A 265 -32.86 -1.04 27.80
C ALA A 265 -34.00 -1.70 27.00
N ALA A 266 -33.86 -1.84 25.68
CA ALA A 266 -34.82 -2.51 24.82
C ALA A 266 -34.96 -3.99 25.20
N SER A 267 -33.84 -4.70 25.35
CA SER A 267 -33.78 -6.11 25.74
C SER A 267 -34.43 -6.36 27.12
N LYS A 268 -34.10 -5.52 28.12
CA LYS A 268 -34.72 -5.59 29.45
C LYS A 268 -36.21 -5.28 29.41
N GLY A 269 -36.63 -4.28 28.62
CA GLY A 269 -38.03 -3.93 28.46
C GLY A 269 -38.85 -5.05 27.79
N PHE A 270 -38.29 -5.74 26.79
CA PHE A 270 -38.91 -6.92 26.18
C PHE A 270 -39.06 -8.08 27.15
N ALA A 271 -38.02 -8.39 27.95
CA ALA A 271 -38.08 -9.42 28.98
C ALA A 271 -39.18 -9.13 30.03
N LEU A 272 -39.43 -7.85 30.32
CA LEU A 272 -40.49 -7.40 31.22
C LEU A 272 -41.86 -7.20 30.53
N GLY A 273 -41.96 -7.49 29.22
CA GLY A 273 -43.18 -7.30 28.43
C GLY A 273 -43.58 -5.85 28.15
N LYS A 274 -42.69 -4.88 28.41
CA LYS A 274 -42.91 -3.44 28.22
C LYS A 274 -42.61 -2.96 26.79
N PHE A 275 -41.74 -3.68 26.07
CA PHE A 275 -41.41 -3.42 24.67
C PHE A 275 -41.71 -4.63 23.81
N GLY A 276 -41.95 -4.40 22.51
CA GLY A 276 -42.12 -5.44 21.52
C GLY A 276 -40.78 -6.04 21.11
N TYR A 277 -40.82 -7.20 20.46
CA TYR A 277 -39.59 -7.82 19.92
C TYR A 277 -38.93 -6.94 18.84
N LEU A 278 -39.72 -6.19 18.06
CA LEU A 278 -39.20 -5.29 17.04
C LEU A 278 -38.31 -4.20 17.62
N ASP A 279 -38.64 -3.66 18.81
CA ASP A 279 -37.83 -2.64 19.46
C ASP A 279 -36.43 -3.17 19.82
N VAL A 280 -36.34 -4.45 20.23
CA VAL A 280 -35.06 -5.12 20.51
C VAL A 280 -34.27 -5.32 19.23
N LEU A 281 -34.93 -5.78 18.17
CA LEU A 281 -34.28 -6.04 16.89
C LEU A 281 -33.74 -4.74 16.26
N ASP A 282 -34.52 -3.66 16.33
CA ASP A 282 -34.10 -2.34 15.83
C ASP A 282 -32.92 -1.79 16.63
N ALA A 283 -32.95 -1.91 17.96
CA ALA A 283 -31.83 -1.49 18.81
C ALA A 283 -30.57 -2.35 18.59
N GLN A 284 -30.73 -3.66 18.41
CA GLN A 284 -29.63 -4.58 18.09
C GLN A 284 -28.99 -4.23 16.74
N ARG A 285 -29.81 -4.02 15.71
CA ARG A 285 -29.34 -3.62 14.38
C ARG A 285 -28.58 -2.30 14.44
N SER A 286 -29.11 -1.31 15.15
CA SER A 286 -28.44 -0.03 15.35
C SER A 286 -27.08 -0.18 16.05
N LEU A 287 -27.01 -0.99 17.11
CA LEU A 287 -25.74 -1.29 17.79
C LEU A 287 -24.74 -1.98 16.87
N PHE A 288 -25.19 -2.95 16.07
CA PHE A 288 -24.36 -3.64 15.09
C PHE A 288 -23.82 -2.68 14.03
N ASP A 289 -24.68 -1.84 13.46
CA ASP A 289 -24.30 -0.84 12.44
C ASP A 289 -23.24 0.13 13.00
N VAL A 290 -23.40 0.59 14.24
CA VAL A 290 -22.44 1.47 14.92
C VAL A 290 -21.09 0.77 15.17
N ARG A 291 -21.11 -0.50 15.60
CA ARG A 291 -19.89 -1.29 15.81
C ARG A 291 -19.15 -1.55 14.50
N SER A 292 -19.88 -1.86 13.43
CA SER A 292 -19.33 -2.04 12.08
C SER A 292 -18.71 -0.75 11.56
N GLN A 293 -19.41 0.38 11.67
CA GLN A 293 -18.87 1.70 11.33
C GLN A 293 -17.62 2.04 12.13
N TYR A 294 -17.59 1.72 13.43
CA TYR A 294 -16.41 1.94 14.25
C TYR A 294 -15.21 1.12 13.75
N LEU A 295 -15.39 -0.17 13.49
CA LEU A 295 -14.33 -1.02 12.91
C LEU A 295 -13.85 -0.51 11.55
N ASP A 296 -14.75 -0.01 10.71
CA ASP A 296 -14.41 0.59 9.41
C ASP A 296 -13.55 1.85 9.59
N GLN A 297 -13.89 2.71 10.56
CA GLN A 297 -13.09 3.90 10.85
C GLN A 297 -11.71 3.57 11.43
N LEU A 298 -11.61 2.57 12.31
CA LEU A 298 -10.31 2.09 12.78
C LEU A 298 -9.43 1.62 11.60
N MET A 299 -10.02 0.85 10.69
CA MET A 299 -9.31 0.39 9.48
C MET A 299 -8.92 1.53 8.55
N ALA A 300 -9.79 2.53 8.36
CA ALA A 300 -9.49 3.71 7.58
C ALA A 300 -8.31 4.51 8.18
N THR A 301 -8.25 4.63 9.51
CA THR A 301 -7.14 5.30 10.21
C THR A 301 -5.82 4.56 10.01
N HIS A 302 -5.79 3.24 10.24
CA HIS A 302 -4.56 2.46 10.03
C HIS A 302 -4.13 2.45 8.56
N ARG A 303 -5.10 2.45 7.62
CA ARG A 303 -4.80 2.54 6.19
C ARG A 303 -4.16 3.87 5.81
N ALA A 304 -4.76 4.97 6.23
CA ALA A 304 -4.22 6.29 5.95
C ALA A 304 -2.83 6.49 6.57
N SER A 305 -2.57 5.92 7.75
CA SER A 305 -1.23 5.91 8.36
C SER A 305 -0.22 5.11 7.52
N ALA A 306 -0.59 3.91 7.06
CA ALA A 306 0.25 3.09 6.21
C ALA A 306 0.52 3.74 4.85
N ASP A 307 -0.47 4.45 4.29
CA ASP A 307 -0.30 5.20 3.04
C ASP A 307 0.69 6.37 3.21
N ILE A 308 0.65 7.08 4.34
CA ILE A 308 1.67 8.10 4.66
C ILE A 308 3.05 7.47 4.78
N GLU A 309 3.19 6.36 5.52
CA GLU A 309 4.46 5.62 5.65
C GLU A 309 4.99 5.17 4.27
N ARG A 310 4.11 4.67 3.39
CA ARG A 310 4.45 4.29 2.02
C ARG A 310 5.03 5.45 1.23
N LEU A 311 4.37 6.62 1.30
CA LEU A 311 4.79 7.82 0.56
C LEU A 311 6.12 8.38 1.07
N LEU A 312 6.38 8.31 2.38
CA LEU A 312 7.57 8.87 2.99
C LEU A 312 8.78 7.93 2.95
N GLY A 313 8.55 6.63 2.74
CA GLY A 313 9.57 5.60 2.91
C GLY A 313 9.70 5.14 4.36
N THR A 314 10.35 3.99 4.55
CA THR A 314 10.63 3.44 5.88
C THR A 314 11.54 4.39 6.64
N THR A 315 11.11 4.82 7.83
CA THR A 315 12.04 5.28 8.86
C THR A 315 12.74 4.04 9.39
N ASP A 316 14.07 4.04 9.38
CA ASP A 316 14.88 3.04 10.10
C ASP A 316 14.60 3.17 11.61
N GLU A 317 13.53 2.54 12.10
CA GLU A 317 13.30 2.21 13.51
C GLU A 317 12.61 0.85 13.64
#